data_AF-A0A7W5ZU80-F1
#
_entry.id   AF-A0A7W5ZU80-F1
#
_cell.length_a   1.000
_cell.length_b   1.000
_cell.length_c   1.000
_cell.angle_alpha   90.00
_cell.angle_beta   90.00
_cell.angle_gamma   90.00
#
_symmetry.space_group_name_H-M   'P 1'
#
loop_
_entity.id
_entity.type
_entity.pdbx_description
1 polymer ?
#
loop_
_entity_poly.entity_id
_entity_poly.type
_entity_poly.pdbx_seq_one_letter_code
_entity_poly.pdbx_strand_id
1 'polypeptide(L)'
;MPQLDRSNFKYNAKVFEKTCLWCGTIYFASRSTAKYCSATCRGYANQAKAAEQAVPYDETEKMISALLSENAYLKGQLQRYVTDNETLRKELERFQSNGN
;
A
#
# COMPACT_ATOMS: atom_id res chain seq x y z
N MET A 1 -14.66 5.67 -25.80
CA MET A 1 -13.92 4.42 -26.09
C MET A 1 -12.50 4.75 -26.53
N PRO A 2 -11.51 3.89 -26.22
CA PRO A 2 -10.13 4.11 -26.62
C PRO A 2 -9.96 4.01 -28.15
N GLN A 3 -9.12 4.86 -28.71
CA GLN A 3 -8.74 4.80 -30.13
C GLN A 3 -7.57 3.83 -30.28
N LEU A 4 -7.88 2.58 -30.62
CA LEU A 4 -6.89 1.50 -30.70
C LEU A 4 -6.28 1.35 -32.10
N ASP A 5 -6.89 1.96 -33.11
CA ASP A 5 -6.43 1.92 -34.48
C ASP A 5 -6.02 3.32 -34.96
N ARG A 6 -4.78 3.44 -35.47
CA ARG A 6 -4.25 4.66 -36.06
C ARG A 6 -5.04 5.06 -37.32
N SER A 7 -5.65 4.12 -38.03
CA SER A 7 -6.42 4.36 -39.27
C SER A 7 -7.65 5.27 -39.04
N ASN A 8 -8.17 5.32 -37.81
CA ASN A 8 -9.26 6.20 -37.41
C ASN A 8 -8.90 7.70 -37.45
N PHE A 9 -7.64 8.05 -37.65
CA PHE A 9 -7.17 9.41 -37.79
C PHE A 9 -6.78 9.70 -39.25
N LYS A 10 -6.99 10.94 -39.70
CA LYS A 10 -6.57 11.38 -41.04
C LYS A 10 -5.10 11.04 -41.31
N TYR A 11 -4.77 10.71 -42.56
CA TYR A 11 -3.43 10.24 -42.93
C TYR A 11 -2.32 11.25 -42.57
N ASN A 12 -2.60 12.55 -42.70
CA ASN A 12 -1.69 13.65 -42.36
C ASN A 12 -1.82 14.16 -40.92
N ALA A 13 -2.65 13.52 -40.09
CA ALA A 13 -2.79 13.93 -38.69
C ALA A 13 -1.53 13.58 -37.89
N LYS A 14 -1.08 14.53 -37.06
CA LYS A 14 -0.11 14.23 -36.02
C LYS A 14 -0.81 13.43 -34.91
N VAL A 15 -0.36 12.18 -34.74
CA VAL A 15 -0.93 11.23 -33.78
C VAL A 15 0.18 10.69 -32.91
N PHE A 16 -0.12 10.49 -31.64
CA PHE A 16 0.82 10.01 -30.63
C PHE A 16 0.35 8.65 -30.14
N GLU A 17 1.20 7.64 -30.29
CA GLU A 17 1.02 6.36 -29.60
C GLU A 17 1.41 6.53 -28.12
N LYS A 18 0.55 6.09 -27.22
CA LYS A 18 0.71 6.28 -25.78
C LYS A 18 0.16 5.12 -24.98
N THR A 19 0.66 4.97 -23.77
CA THR A 19 0.16 4.03 -22.76
C THR A 19 -0.77 4.75 -21.80
N CYS A 20 -1.98 4.23 -21.58
CA CYS A 20 -2.92 4.79 -20.61
C CYS A 20 -2.36 4.69 -19.19
N LEU A 21 -2.28 5.81 -18.47
CA LEU A 21 -1.76 5.82 -17.09
C LEU A 21 -2.70 5.15 -16.07
N TRP A 22 -3.95 4.84 -16.45
CA TRP A 22 -4.89 4.14 -15.58
C TRP A 22 -4.91 2.63 -15.82
N CYS A 23 -5.14 2.20 -17.07
CA CYS A 23 -5.36 0.80 -17.41
C CYS A 23 -4.23 0.14 -18.20
N GLY A 24 -3.16 0.87 -18.53
CA GLY A 24 -2.01 0.34 -19.28
C GLY A 24 -2.26 0.08 -20.78
N THR A 25 -3.49 0.27 -21.28
CA THR A 25 -3.79 0.05 -22.70
C THR A 25 -3.03 1.01 -23.60
N ILE A 26 -2.39 0.50 -24.65
CA ILE A 26 -1.79 1.29 -25.73
C ILE A 26 -2.92 1.90 -26.58
N TYR A 27 -2.83 3.19 -26.85
CA TYR A 27 -3.84 3.94 -27.61
C TYR A 27 -3.23 5.08 -28.40
N PHE A 28 -3.97 5.55 -29.41
CA PHE A 28 -3.59 6.69 -30.23
C PHE A 28 -4.29 7.97 -29.76
N ALA A 29 -3.53 9.06 -29.61
CA ALA A 29 -4.02 10.36 -29.16
C ALA A 29 -3.77 11.46 -30.19
N SER A 30 -4.68 12.42 -30.30
CA SER A 30 -4.50 13.64 -31.10
C SER A 30 -3.67 14.72 -30.39
N ARG A 31 -3.44 14.58 -29.08
CA ARG A 31 -2.69 15.55 -28.26
C ARG A 31 -1.56 14.85 -27.53
N SER A 32 -0.37 15.45 -27.52
CA SER A 32 0.80 14.95 -26.79
C SER A 32 0.61 14.95 -25.27
N THR A 33 -0.31 15.75 -24.75
CA THR A 33 -0.61 15.85 -23.31
C THR A 33 -1.65 14.83 -22.84
N ALA A 34 -2.21 14.01 -23.73
CA ALA A 34 -3.16 12.98 -23.34
C ALA A 34 -2.48 11.96 -22.40
N LYS A 35 -3.19 11.63 -21.31
CA LYS A 35 -2.74 10.70 -20.25
C LYS A 35 -3.58 9.42 -20.17
N TYR A 36 -4.83 9.48 -20.63
CA TYR A 36 -5.79 8.39 -20.47
C TYR A 36 -6.44 8.07 -21.81
N CYS A 37 -6.71 6.79 -22.05
CA CYS A 37 -7.28 6.30 -23.30
C CYS A 37 -8.77 6.63 -23.45
N SER A 38 -9.47 6.98 -22.37
CA SER A 38 -10.90 7.28 -22.39
C SER A 38 -11.33 8.26 -21.28
N ALA A 39 -12.51 8.86 -21.45
CA ALA A 39 -13.14 9.67 -20.41
C ALA A 39 -13.41 8.86 -19.13
N THR A 40 -13.73 7.58 -19.27
CA THR A 40 -13.94 6.65 -18.16
C THR A 40 -12.66 6.46 -17.34
N CYS A 41 -11.54 6.15 -17.98
CA CYS A 41 -10.24 6.03 -17.31
C CYS A 41 -9.81 7.34 -16.64
N ARG A 42 -10.11 8.50 -17.25
CA ARG A 42 -9.89 9.81 -16.62
C ARG A 42 -10.74 9.97 -15.37
N GLY A 43 -12.01 9.55 -15.42
CA GLY A 43 -12.94 9.59 -14.29
C GLY A 43 -12.43 8.76 -13.12
N TYR A 44 -12.02 7.51 -13.37
CA TYR A 44 -11.46 6.63 -12.34
C TYR A 44 -10.18 7.19 -11.72
N ALA A 45 -9.25 7.69 -12.54
CA ALA A 45 -8.03 8.32 -12.04
C ALA A 45 -8.31 9.55 -11.17
N ASN A 46 -9.36 10.32 -11.46
CA ASN A 46 -9.75 11.47 -10.64
C ASN A 46 -10.44 11.04 -9.33
N GLN A 47 -11.27 9.99 -9.36
CA GLN A 47 -11.91 9.44 -8.17
C GLN A 47 -10.89 8.85 -7.19
N ALA A 48 -9.89 8.12 -7.69
CA ALA A 48 -8.81 7.58 -6.86
C ALA A 48 -8.06 8.69 -6.12
N LYS A 49 -7.72 9.80 -6.80
CA LYS A 49 -7.08 10.96 -6.16
C LYS A 49 -7.95 11.62 -5.11
N ALA A 50 -9.26 11.72 -5.37
CA ALA A 50 -10.20 12.28 -4.40
C ALA A 50 -10.31 11.37 -3.17
N ALA A 51 -10.33 10.05 -3.35
CA ALA A 51 -10.34 9.10 -2.24
C ALA A 51 -9.05 9.15 -1.40
N GLU A 52 -7.88 9.26 -2.03
CA GLU A 52 -6.60 9.47 -1.33
C GLU A 52 -6.60 10.76 -0.51
N GLN A 53 -7.23 11.83 -1.01
CA GLN A 53 -7.36 13.11 -0.29
C GLN A 53 -8.46 13.11 0.78
N ALA A 54 -9.37 12.14 0.76
CA ALA A 54 -10.55 12.09 1.61
C ALA A 54 -10.38 11.26 2.89
N VAL A 55 -9.19 10.70 3.16
CA VAL A 55 -8.96 9.98 4.43
C VAL A 55 -8.93 11.00 5.57
N PRO A 56 -9.90 10.98 6.52
CA PRO A 56 -9.89 11.89 7.65
C PRO A 56 -8.72 11.52 8.56
N TYR A 57 -7.82 12.47 8.78
CA TYR A 57 -6.64 12.34 9.64
C TYR A 57 -6.97 11.82 11.07
N ASP A 58 -8.18 12.07 11.57
CA ASP A 58 -8.66 11.61 12.88
C ASP A 58 -8.77 10.07 13.02
N GLU A 59 -9.16 9.36 11.95
CA GLU A 59 -9.24 7.88 12.02
C GLU A 59 -7.84 7.26 12.07
N THR A 60 -6.87 7.85 11.37
CA THR A 60 -5.49 7.38 11.38
C THR A 60 -4.81 7.57 12.73
N GLU A 61 -5.03 8.68 13.44
CA GLU A 61 -4.43 8.91 14.76
C GLU A 61 -4.97 7.98 15.84
N LYS A 62 -6.28 7.69 15.83
CA LYS A 62 -6.89 6.72 16.75
C LYS A 62 -6.34 5.32 16.52
N MET A 63 -6.19 4.91 15.26
CA MET A 63 -5.61 3.61 14.91
C MET A 63 -4.14 3.53 15.31
N ILE A 64 -3.34 4.57 15.05
CA ILE A 64 -1.94 4.64 15.48
C ILE A 64 -1.83 4.53 17.00
N SER A 65 -2.67 5.25 17.74
CA SER A 65 -2.67 5.22 19.21
C SER A 65 -3.02 3.84 19.77
N ALA A 66 -3.98 3.15 19.15
CA ALA A 66 -4.34 1.78 19.50
C ALA A 66 -3.18 0.81 19.25
N LEU A 67 -2.55 0.88 18.07
CA LEU A 67 -1.40 0.03 17.72
C LEU A 67 -0.18 0.27 18.61
N LEU A 68 0.07 1.52 19.02
CA LEU A 68 1.16 1.84 19.95
C LEU A 68 0.89 1.27 21.34
N SER A 69 -0.36 1.31 21.79
CA SER A 69 -0.78 0.72 23.07
C SER A 69 -0.61 -0.79 23.07
N GLU A 70 -1.01 -1.46 21.99
CA GLU A 70 -0.82 -2.89 21.80
C GLU A 70 0.67 -3.28 21.79
N ASN A 71 1.51 -2.52 21.06
CA ASN A 71 2.95 -2.72 21.07
C ASN A 71 3.57 -2.59 22.47
N ALA A 72 3.15 -1.60 23.26
CA ALA A 72 3.63 -1.43 24.63
C ALA A 72 3.24 -2.62 25.51
N TYR A 73 2.01 -3.11 25.36
CA TYR A 73 1.52 -4.29 26.09
C TYR A 73 2.32 -5.55 25.75
N LEU A 74 2.47 -5.84 24.45
CA LEU A 74 3.20 -7.02 23.96
C LEU A 74 4.67 -6.97 24.39
N LYS A 75 5.30 -5.79 24.34
CA LYS A 75 6.68 -5.60 24.84
C LYS A 75 6.78 -5.92 26.33
N GLY A 76 5.79 -5.49 27.14
CA GLY A 76 5.73 -5.81 28.56
C GLY A 76 5.54 -7.30 28.84
N GLN A 77 4.69 -7.99 28.05
CA GLN A 77 4.54 -9.45 28.15
C GLN A 77 5.84 -10.18 27.80
N LEU A 78 6.47 -9.82 26.68
CA LEU A 78 7.73 -10.42 26.25
C LEU A 78 8.81 -10.29 27.33
N GLN A 79 8.96 -9.09 27.91
CA GLN A 79 9.93 -8.86 28.97
C GLN A 79 9.70 -9.76 30.18
N ARG A 80 8.43 -9.97 30.59
CA ARG A 80 8.10 -10.89 31.68
C ARG A 80 8.50 -12.32 31.34
N TYR A 81 8.14 -12.80 30.15
CA TYR A 81 8.50 -14.16 29.73
C TYR A 81 10.02 -14.37 29.63
N VAL A 82 10.79 -13.36 29.24
CA VAL A 82 12.25 -13.43 29.24
C VAL A 82 12.77 -13.62 30.66
N THR A 83 12.33 -12.78 31.62
CA THR A 83 12.75 -12.88 33.02
C THR A 83 12.35 -14.21 33.66
N ASP A 84 11.13 -14.69 33.39
CA ASP A 84 10.64 -15.96 33.92
C ASP A 84 11.48 -17.13 33.38
N ASN A 85 11.79 -17.12 32.08
CA ASN A 85 12.65 -18.13 31.45
C ASN A 85 14.07 -18.12 32.04
N GLU A 86 14.65 -16.95 32.28
CA GLU A 86 15.97 -16.86 32.92
C GLU A 86 15.95 -17.43 34.34
N THR A 87 14.88 -17.16 35.09
CA THR A 87 14.69 -17.69 36.45
C THR A 87 14.57 -19.21 36.44
N LEU A 88 13.69 -19.75 35.59
CA LEU A 88 13.49 -21.19 35.44
C LEU A 88 14.76 -21.91 35.01
N ARG A 89 15.57 -21.31 34.11
CA ARG A 89 16.87 -21.88 33.70
C ARG A 89 17.83 -22.00 34.88
N LYS A 90 17.95 -20.96 35.71
CA LYS A 90 18.80 -20.98 36.92
C LYS A 90 18.34 -22.02 37.92
N GLU A 91 17.03 -22.15 38.12
CA GLU A 91 16.48 -23.19 39.00
C GLU A 91 16.78 -24.58 38.46
N LEU A 92 16.59 -24.81 37.16
CA LEU A 92 16.90 -26.07 36.50
C LEU A 92 18.37 -26.46 36.69
N GLU A 93 19.30 -25.52 36.47
CA GLU A 93 20.73 -25.72 36.69
C GLU A 93 21.04 -26.10 38.15
N ARG A 94 20.39 -25.44 39.11
CA ARG A 94 20.52 -25.75 40.54
C ARG A 94 19.98 -27.14 40.89
N PHE A 95 18.84 -27.54 40.33
CA PHE A 95 18.28 -28.88 40.54
C PHE A 95 19.19 -29.97 39.96
N GLN A 96 19.73 -29.75 38.77
CA GLN A 96 20.65 -30.69 38.12
C GLN A 96 21.97 -30.83 38.87
N SER A 97 22.49 -29.74 39.43
CA SER A 97 23.73 -29.76 40.22
C SER A 97 23.57 -30.36 41.62
N ASN A 98 22.38 -30.32 42.22
CA ASN A 98 22.07 -30.98 43.50
C ASN A 98 21.67 -32.46 43.36
N GLY A 99 21.42 -32.94 42.14
CA GLY A 99 21.05 -34.33 41.85
C GLY A 99 22.21 -35.26 41.48
N ASN A 100 23.44 -34.72 41.41
CA ASN A 100 24.72 -35.44 41.31
C ASN A 100 25.47 -35.35 42.65
#